data_AF-A0A847HGQ2-F1
#
_entry.id   AF-A0A847HGQ2-F1
#
_cell.length_a   1.000
_cell.length_b   1.000
_cell.length_c   1.000
_cell.angle_alpha   90.00
_cell.angle_beta   90.00
_cell.angle_gamma   90.00
#
_symmetry.space_group_name_H-M   'P 1'
#
loop_
_entity.id
_entity.type
_entity.pdbx_description
1 polymer ?
#
loop_
_entity_poly.entity_id
_entity_poly.type
_entity_poly.pdbx_seq_one_letter_code
_entity_poly.pdbx_strand_id
1 'polypeptide(L)'
;GLACVMIGDQADGSARYGYIDREGKFAIEPFLRFLDNQYFSPPGEFSEGLAAAWLPLNDDGDYMVGYINTEGKTVIAPKFTVAGKFVDGLAPVSIMMDDEVPPTGFIDKSGNFVIQQAFSQASHFSEGLAPASTFDPKYEKPEMWGFIDTKGKWVIKPTYEMAEPFDGDIARVYDQLSSGGEVYIKKDGSIVANSSMLQGKAANTTGVYKLDVKSVKASSVLPATKNINYKPENVLDGDIATAWVEGAKSSGTGEWLEFKFAKPVEIHSIDIYNGYQKPATSKRDPFKVNQSVAKLRITSNGKSTEHSIKDERGAQTIKLDGSTTSLIKFEILAVHESKGDPDCCISEVEFTGRLAP
;
A
#
# COMPACT_ATOMS: atom_id res chain seq x y z
N GLY A 1 -9.95 12.90 27.23
CA GLY A 1 -11.12 12.04 27.01
C GLY A 1 -11.60 11.51 28.34
N LEU A 2 -12.66 10.72 28.29
CA LEU A 2 -13.09 9.89 29.40
C LEU A 2 -12.27 8.60 29.40
N ALA A 3 -11.94 8.06 30.58
CA ALA A 3 -11.26 6.77 30.71
C ALA A 3 -12.28 5.68 31.06
N CYS A 4 -12.23 4.56 30.34
CA CYS A 4 -13.04 3.39 30.66
C CYS A 4 -12.49 2.73 31.94
N VAL A 5 -13.37 2.45 32.89
CA VAL A 5 -13.01 1.76 34.13
C VAL A 5 -14.03 0.67 34.43
N MET A 6 -13.55 -0.41 35.04
CA MET A 6 -14.39 -1.49 35.52
C MET A 6 -14.48 -1.43 37.05
N ILE A 7 -15.68 -1.63 37.58
CA ILE A 7 -15.90 -1.86 39.00
C ILE A 7 -16.83 -3.05 39.23
N GLY A 8 -16.76 -3.63 40.42
CA GLY A 8 -17.41 -4.90 40.76
C GLY A 8 -16.45 -6.09 40.64
N ASP A 9 -16.97 -7.28 40.89
CA ASP A 9 -16.25 -8.56 40.82
C ASP A 9 -16.69 -9.34 39.57
N GLN A 10 -15.72 -9.91 38.87
CA GLN A 10 -15.98 -10.76 37.71
C GLN A 10 -16.59 -12.11 38.15
N ALA A 11 -16.18 -12.63 39.30
CA ALA A 11 -16.55 -13.95 39.79
C ALA A 11 -18.03 -14.05 40.20
N ASP A 12 -18.62 -12.95 40.68
CA ASP A 12 -20.04 -12.89 41.07
C ASP A 12 -20.94 -12.27 40.00
N GLY A 13 -20.38 -11.87 38.86
CA GLY A 13 -21.09 -11.27 37.73
C GLY A 13 -21.55 -9.82 37.97
N SER A 14 -21.09 -9.16 39.03
CA SER A 14 -21.37 -7.75 39.32
C SER A 14 -20.51 -6.78 38.51
N ALA A 15 -19.40 -7.24 37.93
CA ALA A 15 -18.48 -6.40 37.14
C ALA A 15 -19.20 -5.62 36.02
N ARG A 16 -19.05 -4.30 36.03
CA ARG A 16 -19.56 -3.35 35.03
C ARG A 16 -18.50 -2.35 34.64
N TYR A 17 -18.53 -1.94 33.37
CA TYR A 17 -17.75 -0.83 32.84
C TYR A 17 -18.56 0.47 32.88
N GLY A 18 -17.87 1.55 33.25
CA GLY A 18 -18.31 2.94 33.17
C GLY A 18 -17.17 3.81 32.68
N TYR A 19 -17.37 5.13 32.72
CA TYR A 19 -16.35 6.08 32.27
C TYR A 19 -16.14 7.21 33.27
N ILE A 20 -14.88 7.50 33.56
CA ILE A 20 -14.47 8.58 34.47
C ILE A 20 -13.83 9.74 33.71
N ASP A 21 -13.97 10.94 34.26
CA ASP A 21 -13.27 12.14 33.81
C ASP A 21 -11.81 12.20 34.32
N ARG A 22 -11.12 13.32 34.03
CA ARG A 22 -9.73 13.53 34.45
C ARG A 22 -9.56 13.73 35.96
N GLU A 23 -10.64 13.98 36.68
CA GLU A 23 -10.66 14.15 38.13
C GLU A 23 -10.99 12.82 38.84
N GLY A 24 -11.24 11.75 38.07
CA GLY A 24 -11.58 10.42 38.58
C GLY A 24 -13.06 10.26 38.94
N LYS A 25 -13.93 11.20 38.53
CA LYS A 25 -15.37 11.13 38.79
C LYS A 25 -16.08 10.44 37.64
N PHE A 26 -17.14 9.68 37.92
CA PHE A 26 -17.96 9.08 36.87
C PHE A 26 -18.65 10.15 36.04
N ALA A 27 -18.30 10.18 34.75
CA ALA A 27 -19.06 10.89 33.73
C ALA A 27 -20.18 10.01 33.16
N ILE A 28 -19.95 8.70 33.13
CA ILE A 28 -20.93 7.67 32.80
C ILE A 28 -20.84 6.62 33.89
N GLU A 29 -21.91 6.47 34.67
CA GLU A 29 -22.00 5.44 35.70
C GLU A 29 -21.82 4.04 35.09
N PRO A 30 -21.23 3.07 35.82
CA PRO A 30 -21.02 1.73 35.29
C PRO A 30 -22.33 1.00 35.04
N PHE A 31 -22.60 0.68 33.77
CA PHE A 31 -23.79 -0.07 33.36
C PHE A 31 -23.48 -1.14 32.30
N LEU A 32 -22.34 -1.03 31.62
CA LEU A 32 -21.95 -1.97 30.57
C LEU A 32 -21.46 -3.27 31.20
N ARG A 33 -22.07 -4.39 30.86
CA ARG A 33 -21.76 -5.68 31.48
C ARG A 33 -20.35 -6.15 31.12
N PHE A 34 -19.60 -6.65 32.10
CA PHE A 34 -18.43 -7.48 31.82
C PHE A 34 -18.87 -8.83 31.26
N LEU A 35 -18.28 -9.23 30.14
CA LEU A 35 -18.61 -10.48 29.47
C LEU A 35 -17.33 -11.34 29.43
N ASP A 36 -17.40 -12.51 30.07
CA ASP A 36 -16.27 -13.43 30.21
C ASP A 36 -16.17 -14.37 29.01
N ASN A 37 -15.62 -13.89 27.89
CA ASN A 37 -15.18 -14.77 26.80
C ASN A 37 -14.03 -14.18 25.97
N GLN A 38 -13.41 -15.04 25.16
CA GLN A 38 -12.24 -14.69 24.33
C GLN A 38 -12.51 -13.69 23.20
N TYR A 39 -13.77 -13.41 22.88
CA TYR A 39 -14.18 -12.51 21.79
C TYR A 39 -14.54 -11.11 22.29
N PHE A 40 -14.81 -10.96 23.60
CA PHE A 40 -15.21 -9.69 24.19
C PHE A 40 -13.99 -8.87 24.62
N SER A 41 -13.85 -7.70 24.00
CA SER A 41 -12.94 -6.65 24.48
C SER A 41 -13.70 -5.64 25.37
N PRO A 42 -13.01 -4.95 26.30
CA PRO A 42 -13.58 -3.82 27.01
C PRO A 42 -14.18 -2.79 26.05
N PRO A 43 -15.18 -1.99 26.48
CA PRO A 43 -15.69 -0.87 25.70
C PRO A 43 -14.57 0.04 25.23
N GLY A 44 -14.65 0.49 23.98
CA GLY A 44 -13.63 1.32 23.34
C GLY A 44 -13.55 2.72 23.93
N GLU A 45 -12.44 3.41 23.65
CA GLU A 45 -12.31 4.82 24.01
C GLU A 45 -13.28 5.70 23.22
N PHE A 46 -13.71 6.81 23.82
CA PHE A 46 -14.48 7.82 23.11
C PHE A 46 -13.63 8.49 22.04
N SER A 47 -14.08 8.39 20.79
CA SER A 47 -13.53 9.10 19.65
C SER A 47 -14.65 9.82 18.91
N GLU A 48 -14.43 11.10 18.64
CA GLU A 48 -15.40 11.99 18.00
C GLU A 48 -16.83 11.96 18.59
N GLY A 49 -16.93 11.74 19.90
CA GLY A 49 -18.18 11.72 20.67
C GLY A 49 -18.85 10.35 20.81
N LEU A 50 -18.31 9.29 20.22
CA LEU A 50 -18.86 7.94 20.27
C LEU A 50 -17.83 6.91 20.76
N ALA A 51 -18.30 5.87 21.45
CA ALA A 51 -17.50 4.72 21.87
C ALA A 51 -18.20 3.42 21.47
N ALA A 52 -17.44 2.48 20.91
CA ALA A 52 -17.93 1.14 20.63
C ALA A 52 -18.13 0.38 21.95
N ALA A 53 -19.26 -0.29 22.11
CA ALA A 53 -19.59 -1.04 23.31
C ALA A 53 -20.40 -2.28 22.97
N TRP A 54 -20.21 -3.35 23.75
CA TRP A 54 -21.07 -4.52 23.72
C TRP A 54 -22.40 -4.18 24.39
N LEU A 55 -23.48 -4.19 23.62
CA LEU A 55 -24.82 -3.85 24.06
C LEU A 55 -25.73 -5.08 23.86
N PRO A 56 -26.76 -5.26 24.72
CA PRO A 56 -27.72 -6.34 24.56
C PRO A 56 -28.39 -6.27 23.18
N LEU A 57 -28.31 -7.35 22.42
CA LEU A 57 -29.01 -7.51 21.15
C LEU A 57 -30.49 -7.88 21.38
N ASN A 58 -30.74 -8.71 22.39
CA ASN A 58 -32.06 -9.22 22.77
C ASN A 58 -32.10 -9.50 24.29
N ASP A 59 -33.28 -9.91 24.77
CA ASP A 59 -33.52 -10.24 26.18
C ASP A 59 -32.92 -11.61 26.59
N ASP A 60 -32.52 -12.42 25.62
CA ASP A 60 -31.96 -13.77 25.83
C ASP A 60 -30.48 -13.72 26.27
N GLY A 61 -29.89 -12.53 26.31
CA GLY A 61 -28.52 -12.31 26.75
C GLY A 61 -27.49 -12.38 25.63
N ASP A 62 -27.92 -12.29 24.37
CA ASP A 62 -27.00 -12.09 23.26
C ASP A 62 -26.50 -10.65 23.22
N TYR A 63 -25.23 -10.45 22.88
CA TYR A 63 -24.59 -9.13 22.79
C TYR A 63 -23.98 -8.95 21.41
N MET A 64 -24.12 -7.75 20.88
CA MET A 64 -23.38 -7.29 19.71
C MET A 64 -22.79 -5.91 20.00
N VAL A 65 -21.83 -5.50 19.18
CA VAL A 65 -21.24 -4.18 19.27
C VAL A 65 -22.19 -3.16 18.65
N GLY A 66 -22.47 -2.11 19.43
CA GLY A 66 -23.08 -0.86 18.99
C GLY A 66 -22.24 0.32 19.45
N TYR A 67 -22.81 1.53 19.42
CA TYR A 67 -22.10 2.74 19.87
C TYR A 67 -22.93 3.55 20.84
N ILE A 68 -22.27 4.04 21.89
CA ILE A 68 -22.82 4.96 22.87
C ILE A 68 -22.21 6.36 22.73
N ASN A 69 -22.93 7.40 23.12
CA ASN A 69 -22.41 8.76 23.25
C ASN A 69 -21.82 9.03 24.65
N THR A 70 -21.31 10.24 24.84
CA THR A 70 -20.71 10.69 26.11
C THR A 70 -21.69 10.81 27.28
N GLU A 71 -22.99 10.59 27.06
CA GLU A 71 -24.02 10.49 28.10
C GLU A 71 -24.34 9.02 28.45
N GLY A 72 -23.66 8.06 27.82
CA GLY A 72 -23.95 6.63 27.95
C GLY A 72 -25.16 6.14 27.15
N LYS A 73 -25.77 6.99 26.32
CA LYS A 73 -26.92 6.62 25.50
C LYS A 73 -26.49 5.93 24.23
N THR A 74 -27.17 4.84 23.87
CA THR A 74 -27.01 4.18 22.58
C THR A 74 -27.38 5.12 21.42
N VAL A 75 -26.44 5.34 20.51
CA VAL A 75 -26.63 6.11 19.27
C VAL A 75 -26.73 5.18 18.07
N ILE A 76 -25.92 4.12 18.04
CA ILE A 76 -25.98 3.08 17.02
C ILE A 76 -26.34 1.78 17.73
N ALA A 77 -27.50 1.22 17.38
CA ALA A 77 -27.99 -0.03 17.94
C ALA A 77 -27.00 -1.18 17.70
N PRO A 78 -26.91 -2.17 18.62
CA PRO A 78 -26.02 -3.31 18.46
C PRO A 78 -26.37 -4.11 17.21
N LYS A 79 -25.39 -4.27 16.31
CA LYS A 79 -25.54 -5.03 15.06
C LYS A 79 -24.21 -5.48 14.44
N PHE A 80 -23.08 -5.18 15.08
CA PHE A 80 -21.76 -5.54 14.59
C PHE A 80 -21.12 -6.57 15.50
N THR A 81 -20.27 -7.43 14.96
CA THR A 81 -19.50 -8.38 15.77
C THR A 81 -18.16 -7.80 16.20
N VAL A 82 -17.61 -6.89 15.38
CA VAL A 82 -16.41 -6.12 15.68
C VAL A 82 -16.63 -4.69 15.20
N ALA A 83 -16.21 -3.71 16.01
CA ALA A 83 -16.29 -2.30 15.63
C ALA A 83 -15.09 -1.53 16.21
N GLY A 84 -14.47 -0.68 15.38
CA GLY A 84 -13.39 0.22 15.78
C GLY A 84 -13.89 1.59 16.23
N LYS A 85 -12.95 2.49 16.54
CA LYS A 85 -13.26 3.89 16.85
C LYS A 85 -13.60 4.69 15.59
N PHE A 86 -14.41 5.74 15.75
CA PHE A 86 -14.62 6.75 14.71
C PHE A 86 -13.39 7.64 14.58
N VAL A 87 -12.83 7.75 13.38
CA VAL A 87 -11.79 8.73 13.02
C VAL A 87 -12.07 9.22 11.60
N ASP A 88 -11.91 10.51 11.36
CA ASP A 88 -12.31 11.20 10.13
C ASP A 88 -13.79 10.92 9.77
N GLY A 89 -14.64 10.80 10.79
CA GLY A 89 -16.07 10.53 10.64
C GLY A 89 -16.47 9.10 10.25
N LEU A 90 -15.51 8.18 10.12
CA LEU A 90 -15.74 6.78 9.74
C LEU A 90 -15.22 5.80 10.79
N ALA A 91 -15.88 4.66 10.95
CA ALA A 91 -15.42 3.58 11.82
C ALA A 91 -15.40 2.24 11.06
N PRO A 92 -14.33 1.43 11.20
CA PRO A 92 -14.29 0.09 10.63
C PRO A 92 -15.22 -0.84 11.42
N VAL A 93 -16.00 -1.67 10.72
CA VAL A 93 -16.90 -2.65 11.33
C VAL A 93 -16.94 -3.94 10.53
N SER A 94 -17.20 -5.04 11.25
CA SER A 94 -17.44 -6.35 10.65
C SER A 94 -18.68 -6.99 11.27
N ILE A 95 -19.33 -7.86 10.48
CA ILE A 95 -20.48 -8.67 10.89
C ILE A 95 -20.11 -10.12 10.56
N MET A 96 -19.82 -10.94 11.57
CA MET A 96 -19.63 -12.38 11.38
C MET A 96 -20.94 -12.98 10.87
N MET A 97 -20.88 -13.70 9.75
CA MET A 97 -22.02 -14.46 9.25
C MET A 97 -21.85 -15.97 9.46
N ASP A 98 -20.63 -16.48 9.72
CA ASP A 98 -20.30 -17.91 9.98
C ASP A 98 -18.88 -18.03 10.60
N ASP A 99 -18.23 -19.21 10.53
CA ASP A 99 -16.85 -19.50 11.00
C ASP A 99 -15.73 -18.86 10.13
N GLU A 100 -16.06 -17.92 9.23
CA GLU A 100 -15.11 -17.20 8.39
C GLU A 100 -14.74 -15.83 8.97
N VAL A 101 -13.52 -15.36 8.71
CA VAL A 101 -13.10 -14.00 9.09
C VAL A 101 -13.95 -12.99 8.30
N PRO A 102 -14.81 -12.19 8.95
CA PRO A 102 -15.76 -11.36 8.24
C PRO A 102 -15.06 -10.17 7.58
N PRO A 103 -15.42 -9.84 6.33
CA PRO A 103 -14.84 -8.69 5.68
C PRO A 103 -15.18 -7.41 6.43
N THR A 104 -14.19 -6.52 6.50
CA THR A 104 -14.30 -5.20 7.12
C THR A 104 -14.90 -4.21 6.11
N GLY A 105 -15.86 -3.41 6.59
CA GLY A 105 -16.39 -2.23 5.91
C GLY A 105 -16.31 -1.00 6.82
N PHE A 106 -16.85 0.14 6.37
CA PHE A 106 -16.81 1.38 7.15
C PHE A 106 -18.17 2.05 7.22
N ILE A 107 -18.54 2.49 8.41
CA ILE A 107 -19.81 3.19 8.69
C ILE A 107 -19.60 4.66 9.04
N ASP A 108 -20.63 5.45 8.78
CA ASP A 108 -20.77 6.81 9.32
C ASP A 108 -21.32 6.79 10.77
N LYS A 109 -21.40 7.98 11.38
CA LYS A 109 -21.94 8.17 12.75
C LYS A 109 -23.44 7.91 12.89
N SER A 110 -24.15 7.74 11.79
CA SER A 110 -25.55 7.27 11.77
C SER A 110 -25.64 5.74 11.70
N GLY A 111 -24.50 5.06 11.56
CA GLY A 111 -24.42 3.61 11.46
C GLY A 111 -24.70 3.07 10.06
N ASN A 112 -24.64 3.91 9.02
CA ASN A 112 -24.80 3.50 7.62
C ASN A 112 -23.45 3.19 7.00
N PHE A 113 -23.36 2.16 6.18
CA PHE A 113 -22.15 1.84 5.44
C PHE A 113 -21.85 2.92 4.38
N VAL A 114 -20.68 3.54 4.52
CA VAL A 114 -20.07 4.42 3.50
C VAL A 114 -19.20 3.60 2.56
N ILE A 115 -18.49 2.62 3.10
CA ILE A 115 -17.73 1.61 2.33
C ILE A 115 -18.28 0.25 2.72
N GLN A 116 -18.79 -0.49 1.73
CA GLN A 116 -19.30 -1.85 1.95
C GLN A 116 -18.16 -2.78 2.40
N GLN A 117 -18.53 -3.86 3.07
CA GLN A 117 -17.57 -4.85 3.54
C GLN A 117 -16.85 -5.48 2.35
N ALA A 118 -15.56 -5.19 2.19
CA ALA A 118 -14.79 -5.53 0.99
C ALA A 118 -13.33 -5.90 1.25
N PHE A 119 -12.85 -5.74 2.49
CA PHE A 119 -11.44 -5.95 2.87
C PHE A 119 -11.36 -7.12 3.84
N SER A 120 -10.27 -7.90 3.80
CA SER A 120 -10.10 -8.97 4.81
C SER A 120 -10.01 -8.34 6.19
N GLN A 121 -9.12 -7.35 6.33
CA GLN A 121 -9.00 -6.52 7.52
C GLN A 121 -8.83 -5.06 7.12
N ALA A 122 -9.29 -4.14 7.98
CA ALA A 122 -8.96 -2.73 7.85
C ALA A 122 -8.89 -2.05 9.23
N SER A 123 -8.02 -1.06 9.35
CA SER A 123 -7.91 -0.20 10.54
C SER A 123 -8.70 1.10 10.34
N HIS A 124 -8.72 1.93 11.38
CA HIS A 124 -9.38 3.25 11.33
C HIS A 124 -8.70 4.17 10.31
N PHE A 125 -9.48 5.11 9.77
CA PHE A 125 -8.94 6.20 8.97
C PHE A 125 -8.03 7.08 9.82
N SER A 126 -7.03 7.66 9.19
CA SER A 126 -6.24 8.76 9.74
C SER A 126 -5.75 9.61 8.59
N GLU A 127 -5.98 10.91 8.68
CA GLU A 127 -5.57 11.88 7.67
C GLU A 127 -6.10 11.56 6.26
N GLY A 128 -7.31 11.01 6.19
CA GLY A 128 -8.01 10.65 4.94
C GLY A 128 -7.65 9.31 4.32
N LEU A 129 -6.74 8.52 4.93
CA LEU A 129 -6.38 7.17 4.47
C LEU A 129 -6.57 6.12 5.58
N ALA A 130 -6.88 4.88 5.22
CA ALA A 130 -6.95 3.75 6.15
C ALA A 130 -6.10 2.57 5.65
N PRO A 131 -5.31 1.91 6.52
CA PRO A 131 -4.73 0.62 6.21
C PRO A 131 -5.81 -0.42 5.96
N ALA A 132 -5.70 -1.18 4.87
CA ALA A 132 -6.61 -2.28 4.55
C ALA A 132 -5.86 -3.42 3.86
N SER A 133 -6.32 -4.65 4.05
CA SER A 133 -5.74 -5.85 3.44
C SER A 133 -6.69 -6.55 2.47
N THR A 134 -6.09 -7.26 1.50
CA THR A 134 -6.84 -8.10 0.58
C THR A 134 -7.02 -9.50 1.12
N PHE A 135 -8.14 -10.11 0.77
CA PHE A 135 -8.39 -11.54 0.98
C PHE A 135 -7.71 -12.36 -0.12
N ASP A 136 -6.99 -13.44 0.23
CA ASP A 136 -6.65 -14.51 -0.71
C ASP A 136 -7.51 -15.76 -0.40
N PRO A 137 -8.58 -16.01 -1.18
CA PRO A 137 -9.47 -17.15 -0.96
C PRO A 137 -8.79 -18.51 -1.06
N LYS A 138 -7.61 -18.59 -1.68
CA LYS A 138 -6.91 -19.85 -1.93
C LYS A 138 -5.81 -20.11 -0.91
N TYR A 139 -5.58 -19.18 0.02
CA TYR A 139 -4.45 -19.21 0.97
C TYR A 139 -3.09 -19.44 0.27
N GLU A 140 -3.01 -19.17 -1.04
CA GLU A 140 -1.80 -19.37 -1.85
C GLU A 140 -0.81 -18.21 -1.65
N LYS A 141 -1.29 -17.03 -1.24
CA LYS A 141 -0.50 -15.85 -0.93
C LYS A 141 -0.87 -15.29 0.45
N PRO A 142 0.10 -14.67 1.15
CA PRO A 142 -0.19 -13.96 2.39
C PRO A 142 -1.13 -12.79 2.14
N GLU A 143 -1.92 -12.43 3.15
CA GLU A 143 -2.66 -11.17 3.15
C GLU A 143 -1.68 -10.00 3.05
N MET A 144 -1.91 -9.12 2.08
CA MET A 144 -1.08 -7.94 1.89
C MET A 144 -1.88 -6.70 2.24
N TRP A 145 -1.22 -5.76 2.89
CA TRP A 145 -1.74 -4.47 3.33
C TRP A 145 -1.36 -3.36 2.36
N GLY A 146 -2.29 -2.45 2.15
CA GLY A 146 -2.12 -1.18 1.44
C GLY A 146 -2.94 -0.10 2.13
N PHE A 147 -3.23 0.99 1.42
CA PHE A 147 -3.99 2.12 1.97
C PHE A 147 -5.13 2.55 1.04
N ILE A 148 -6.32 2.72 1.60
CA ILE A 148 -7.53 3.15 0.89
C ILE A 148 -7.93 4.58 1.26
N ASP A 149 -8.57 5.29 0.32
CA ASP A 149 -9.23 6.57 0.57
C ASP A 149 -10.62 6.38 1.24
N THR A 150 -11.26 7.49 1.61
CA THR A 150 -12.60 7.49 2.25
C THR A 150 -13.73 6.98 1.36
N LYS A 151 -13.45 6.66 0.10
CA LYS A 151 -14.37 6.03 -0.86
C LYS A 151 -14.04 4.55 -1.08
N GLY A 152 -13.06 4.00 -0.37
CA GLY A 152 -12.62 2.61 -0.47
C GLY A 152 -11.69 2.32 -1.65
N LYS A 153 -11.11 3.34 -2.29
CA LYS A 153 -10.17 3.15 -3.40
C LYS A 153 -8.73 3.07 -2.90
N TRP A 154 -7.97 2.11 -3.42
CA TRP A 154 -6.53 2.01 -3.15
C TRP A 154 -5.78 3.26 -3.63
N VAL A 155 -5.13 3.93 -2.69
CA VAL A 155 -4.15 5.00 -2.93
C VAL A 155 -2.76 4.40 -3.00
N ILE A 156 -2.46 3.49 -2.06
CA ILE A 156 -1.25 2.67 -2.08
C ILE A 156 -1.71 1.22 -2.19
N LYS A 157 -1.28 0.54 -3.25
CA LYS A 157 -1.71 -0.84 -3.52
C LYS A 157 -1.20 -1.80 -2.43
N PRO A 158 -1.92 -2.91 -2.17
CA PRO A 158 -1.49 -3.92 -1.21
C PRO A 158 -0.14 -4.55 -1.56
N THR A 159 0.89 -4.22 -0.81
CA THR A 159 2.27 -4.72 -1.02
C THR A 159 3.05 -4.92 0.29
N TYR A 160 2.45 -4.63 1.44
CA TYR A 160 3.10 -4.74 2.75
C TYR A 160 2.54 -5.92 3.55
N GLU A 161 3.33 -6.51 4.44
CA GLU A 161 2.85 -7.57 5.35
C GLU A 161 1.99 -7.02 6.49
N MET A 162 2.20 -5.75 6.82
CA MET A 162 1.47 -5.03 7.86
C MET A 162 1.55 -3.54 7.56
N ALA A 163 0.50 -2.79 7.92
CA ALA A 163 0.45 -1.35 7.80
C ALA A 163 -0.30 -0.72 8.98
N GLU A 164 0.27 0.33 9.54
CA GLU A 164 -0.33 1.15 10.60
C GLU A 164 -0.93 2.44 10.01
N PRO A 165 -1.94 3.04 10.68
CA PRO A 165 -2.49 4.32 10.23
C PRO A 165 -1.44 5.43 10.13
N PHE A 166 -1.68 6.39 9.24
CA PHE A 166 -0.84 7.58 9.12
C PHE A 166 -0.90 8.45 10.39
N ASP A 167 0.24 8.97 10.82
CA ASP A 167 0.39 9.95 11.89
C ASP A 167 1.47 10.96 11.49
N GLY A 168 1.08 12.22 11.30
CA GLY A 168 1.95 13.29 10.84
C GLY A 168 2.46 13.08 9.41
N ASP A 169 1.58 12.72 8.47
CA ASP A 169 1.88 12.40 7.07
C ASP A 169 2.81 11.18 6.85
N ILE A 170 3.07 10.38 7.90
CA ILE A 170 3.92 9.19 7.84
C ILE A 170 3.16 7.97 8.38
N ALA A 171 3.28 6.81 7.72
CA ALA A 171 2.77 5.54 8.21
C ALA A 171 3.89 4.52 8.35
N ARG A 172 3.85 3.69 9.40
CA ARG A 172 4.73 2.52 9.56
C ARG A 172 4.14 1.32 8.84
N VAL A 173 4.95 0.60 8.08
CA VAL A 173 4.61 -0.64 7.34
C VAL A 173 5.71 -1.68 7.50
N TYR A 174 5.42 -2.95 7.21
CA TYR A 174 6.42 -4.03 7.16
C TYR A 174 6.56 -4.60 5.75
N ASP A 175 7.80 -4.79 5.28
CA ASP A 175 8.10 -5.23 3.91
C ASP A 175 9.06 -6.44 3.85
N GLN A 176 8.69 -7.48 3.11
CA GLN A 176 9.51 -8.66 2.83
C GLN A 176 10.79 -8.33 2.05
N LEU A 177 10.75 -7.36 1.13
CA LEU A 177 11.92 -6.98 0.31
C LEU A 177 13.03 -6.33 1.16
N SER A 178 12.66 -5.81 2.34
CA SER A 178 13.58 -5.19 3.29
C SER A 178 14.14 -6.15 4.36
N SER A 179 13.98 -7.47 4.18
CA SER A 179 14.32 -8.51 5.17
C SER A 179 13.36 -8.59 6.37
N GLY A 180 12.11 -8.12 6.21
CA GLY A 180 11.11 -8.09 7.30
C GLY A 180 11.33 -6.94 8.28
N GLY A 181 11.77 -5.77 7.79
CA GLY A 181 11.97 -4.57 8.60
C GLY A 181 10.78 -3.63 8.58
N GLU A 182 10.69 -2.76 9.60
CA GLU A 182 9.78 -1.61 9.61
C GLU A 182 10.21 -0.62 8.53
N VAL A 183 9.25 -0.04 7.81
CA VAL A 183 9.42 1.02 6.83
C VAL A 183 8.43 2.14 7.17
N TYR A 184 8.83 3.38 6.95
CA TYR A 184 8.01 4.56 7.17
C TYR A 184 7.78 5.20 5.82
N ILE A 185 6.52 5.37 5.42
CA ILE A 185 6.12 5.87 4.10
C ILE A 185 5.28 7.13 4.20
N LYS A 186 5.24 7.93 3.13
CA LYS A 186 4.27 9.00 2.95
C LYS A 186 3.00 8.50 2.27
N LYS A 187 1.99 9.37 2.20
CA LYS A 187 0.68 9.12 1.57
C LYS A 187 0.73 8.78 0.07
N ASP A 188 1.82 9.15 -0.62
CA ASP A 188 2.07 8.78 -2.01
C ASP A 188 2.81 7.43 -2.15
N GLY A 189 3.12 6.77 -1.03
CA GLY A 189 3.89 5.52 -0.99
C GLY A 189 5.41 5.70 -0.97
N SER A 190 5.93 6.94 -1.05
CA SER A 190 7.37 7.18 -0.97
C SER A 190 7.93 6.84 0.42
N ILE A 191 9.07 6.16 0.47
CA ILE A 191 9.72 5.76 1.71
C ILE A 191 10.47 6.94 2.34
N VAL A 192 10.23 7.21 3.61
CA VAL A 192 10.85 8.28 4.42
C VAL A 192 11.94 7.72 5.34
N ALA A 193 11.72 6.56 5.95
CA ALA A 193 12.66 5.89 6.85
C ALA A 193 12.41 4.37 6.85
N ASN A 194 13.31 3.58 7.45
CA ASN A 194 13.08 2.16 7.73
C ASN A 194 13.92 1.72 8.95
N SER A 195 13.74 0.50 9.46
CA SER A 195 14.42 -0.01 10.65
C SER A 195 15.94 0.13 10.56
N SER A 196 16.52 0.03 9.36
CA SER A 196 17.96 0.23 9.16
C SER A 196 18.36 1.71 9.30
N MET A 197 17.52 2.66 8.88
CA MET A 197 17.74 4.10 9.07
C MET A 197 17.56 4.54 10.54
N LEU A 198 16.65 3.89 11.28
CA LEU A 198 16.38 4.21 12.68
C LEU A 198 17.38 3.56 13.66
N GLN A 199 17.92 2.39 13.34
CA GLN A 199 18.98 1.73 14.11
C GLN A 199 20.38 2.32 13.82
N GLY A 200 20.48 3.19 12.82
CA GLY A 200 21.70 3.88 12.39
C GLY A 200 22.15 5.07 13.26
N LYS A 201 22.30 4.85 14.58
CA LYS A 201 23.37 5.50 15.37
C LYS A 201 24.55 4.53 15.54
N ALA A 202 24.83 3.75 14.50
CA ALA A 202 26.10 3.09 14.28
C ALA A 202 26.33 3.07 12.77
N ALA A 203 27.45 3.65 12.35
CA ALA A 203 27.92 3.60 10.97
C ALA A 203 27.94 2.14 10.45
N ASN A 204 27.40 1.93 9.24
CA ASN A 204 27.67 0.80 8.33
C ASN A 204 26.65 -0.36 8.17
N THR A 205 25.33 -0.15 8.23
CA THR A 205 24.35 -1.07 7.59
C THR A 205 23.16 -0.35 6.96
N THR A 206 22.67 -0.91 5.86
CA THR A 206 22.62 -0.15 4.61
C THR A 206 21.55 -0.75 3.67
N GLY A 207 20.26 -0.47 3.95
CA GLY A 207 19.12 -1.06 3.23
C GLY A 207 18.93 -0.51 1.81
N VAL A 208 18.24 -1.26 0.96
CA VAL A 208 17.95 -0.93 -0.45
C VAL A 208 16.44 -0.61 -0.60
N TYR A 209 16.06 0.40 -1.38
CA TYR A 209 14.70 0.97 -1.53
C TYR A 209 14.46 1.55 -2.94
N LYS A 210 13.20 1.74 -3.35
CA LYS A 210 12.86 2.39 -4.64
C LYS A 210 13.44 3.80 -4.69
N LEU A 211 14.17 4.11 -5.75
CA LEU A 211 14.88 5.37 -5.93
C LEU A 211 14.06 6.35 -6.78
N ASP A 212 13.95 7.58 -6.30
CA ASP A 212 13.32 8.67 -7.06
C ASP A 212 14.22 9.12 -8.23
N VAL A 213 13.73 8.89 -9.44
CA VAL A 213 14.38 9.40 -10.67
C VAL A 213 13.90 10.83 -10.91
N LYS A 214 14.85 11.78 -10.95
CA LYS A 214 14.55 13.20 -11.17
C LYS A 214 14.10 13.50 -12.60
N SER A 215 14.70 12.82 -13.57
CA SER A 215 14.37 13.00 -14.99
C SER A 215 14.86 11.84 -15.81
N VAL A 216 14.15 11.52 -16.88
CA VAL A 216 14.54 10.57 -17.91
C VAL A 216 14.61 11.25 -19.28
N LYS A 217 15.55 10.83 -20.12
CA LYS A 217 15.66 11.26 -21.53
C LYS A 217 15.75 10.04 -22.43
N ALA A 218 15.34 10.19 -23.68
CA ALA A 218 15.52 9.17 -24.71
C ALA A 218 16.34 9.70 -25.90
N SER A 219 16.94 8.78 -26.66
CA SER A 219 17.53 9.04 -27.98
C SER A 219 16.50 9.56 -28.99
N SER A 220 15.32 8.95 -28.99
CA SER A 220 14.21 9.27 -29.87
C SER A 220 12.88 8.89 -29.21
N VAL A 221 11.78 9.36 -29.80
CA VAL A 221 10.42 9.13 -29.31
C VAL A 221 9.50 9.01 -30.50
N LEU A 222 8.68 7.95 -30.55
CA LEU A 222 7.65 7.80 -31.57
C LEU A 222 6.66 8.98 -31.47
N PRO A 223 6.28 9.62 -32.60
CA PRO A 223 5.35 10.73 -32.57
C PRO A 223 4.02 10.37 -31.90
N ALA A 224 3.53 11.26 -31.04
CA ALA A 224 2.24 11.07 -30.38
C ALA A 224 1.09 11.01 -31.40
N THR A 225 0.09 10.21 -31.08
CA THR A 225 -1.21 10.22 -31.76
C THR A 225 -2.23 11.00 -30.93
N LYS A 226 -3.43 11.21 -31.46
CA LYS A 226 -4.47 12.07 -30.87
C LYS A 226 -4.69 11.85 -29.35
N ASN A 227 -4.56 10.61 -28.86
CA ASN A 227 -4.83 10.24 -27.47
C ASN A 227 -3.71 9.42 -26.80
N ILE A 228 -2.58 9.18 -27.47
CA ILE A 228 -1.50 8.33 -26.95
C ILE A 228 -0.17 9.04 -27.21
N ASN A 229 0.65 9.14 -26.18
CA ASN A 229 2.02 9.62 -26.27
C ASN A 229 2.98 8.49 -25.86
N TYR A 230 4.24 8.61 -26.29
CA TYR A 230 5.26 7.57 -26.12
C TYR A 230 6.53 8.12 -25.48
N LYS A 231 6.37 9.19 -24.70
CA LYS A 231 7.47 9.96 -24.11
C LYS A 231 8.28 9.10 -23.12
N PRO A 232 9.57 9.42 -22.89
CA PRO A 232 10.40 8.65 -21.96
C PRO A 232 9.85 8.62 -20.53
N GLU A 233 9.13 9.64 -20.08
CA GLU A 233 8.55 9.70 -18.74
C GLU A 233 7.49 8.62 -18.47
N ASN A 234 6.95 7.99 -19.51
CA ASN A 234 6.02 6.87 -19.36
C ASN A 234 6.68 5.66 -18.68
N VAL A 235 8.01 5.53 -18.73
CA VAL A 235 8.70 4.43 -18.04
C VAL A 235 8.86 4.65 -16.53
N LEU A 236 8.30 5.73 -15.99
CA LEU A 236 8.38 6.11 -14.57
C LEU A 236 7.00 6.48 -13.98
N ASP A 237 5.91 6.26 -14.73
CA ASP A 237 4.57 6.76 -14.35
C ASP A 237 3.76 5.77 -13.49
N GLY A 238 4.27 4.57 -13.26
CA GLY A 238 3.63 3.51 -12.48
C GLY A 238 2.49 2.80 -13.22
N ASP A 239 2.25 3.12 -14.49
CA ASP A 239 1.25 2.51 -15.35
C ASP A 239 1.90 1.68 -16.45
N ILE A 240 2.04 0.37 -16.20
CA ILE A 240 2.53 -0.59 -17.19
C ILE A 240 1.69 -0.63 -18.49
N ALA A 241 0.52 0.01 -18.58
CA ALA A 241 -0.23 0.15 -19.82
C ALA A 241 0.23 1.32 -20.72
N THR A 242 1.15 2.16 -20.25
CA THR A 242 1.90 3.15 -21.04
C THR A 242 3.27 2.58 -21.40
N ALA A 243 3.98 3.27 -22.30
CA ALA A 243 5.35 2.90 -22.66
C ALA A 243 6.10 4.09 -23.24
N TRP A 244 7.42 4.08 -23.08
CA TRP A 244 8.30 4.71 -24.05
C TRP A 244 8.39 3.82 -25.27
N VAL A 245 8.25 4.45 -26.44
CA VAL A 245 8.42 3.80 -27.74
C VAL A 245 9.42 4.65 -28.50
N GLU A 246 10.50 4.03 -28.95
CA GLU A 246 11.49 4.71 -29.78
C GLU A 246 10.88 5.11 -31.13
N GLY A 247 11.43 6.15 -31.76
CA GLY A 247 10.91 6.71 -33.01
C GLY A 247 11.97 6.80 -34.10
N ALA A 248 13.04 6.01 -33.99
CA ALA A 248 14.07 5.91 -35.01
C ALA A 248 13.58 5.07 -36.19
N LYS A 249 14.34 5.10 -37.29
CA LYS A 249 14.06 4.23 -38.45
C LYS A 249 14.72 2.85 -38.31
N SER A 250 15.40 2.59 -37.21
CA SER A 250 16.04 1.30 -36.90
C SER A 250 15.04 0.38 -36.18
N SER A 251 15.46 -0.84 -35.88
CA SER A 251 14.68 -1.80 -35.10
C SER A 251 14.68 -1.52 -33.59
N GLY A 252 15.16 -0.34 -33.16
CA GLY A 252 15.44 -0.02 -31.76
C GLY A 252 16.87 -0.29 -31.28
N THR A 253 17.69 -1.05 -32.02
CA THR A 253 19.13 -1.20 -31.69
C THR A 253 19.85 0.14 -31.79
N GLY A 254 20.62 0.49 -30.76
CA GLY A 254 21.33 1.76 -30.60
C GLY A 254 20.53 2.84 -29.89
N GLU A 255 19.22 2.65 -29.72
CA GLU A 255 18.37 3.57 -28.96
C GLU A 255 18.67 3.47 -27.47
N TRP A 256 18.45 4.57 -26.74
CA TRP A 256 18.85 4.66 -25.35
C TRP A 256 17.89 5.48 -24.49
N LEU A 257 17.85 5.13 -23.21
CA LEU A 257 17.26 5.90 -22.13
C LEU A 257 18.35 6.35 -21.14
N GLU A 258 18.25 7.56 -20.62
CA GLU A 258 19.17 8.09 -19.62
C GLU A 258 18.38 8.63 -18.43
N PHE A 259 18.66 8.09 -17.25
CA PHE A 259 17.99 8.41 -16.00
C PHE A 259 18.92 9.18 -15.09
N LYS A 260 18.44 10.30 -14.56
CA LYS A 260 19.19 11.16 -13.65
C LYS A 260 18.52 11.20 -12.29
N PHE A 261 19.31 11.05 -11.24
CA PHE A 261 18.86 11.13 -9.85
C PHE A 261 19.12 12.54 -9.29
N ALA A 262 18.31 12.98 -8.33
CA ALA A 262 18.46 14.31 -7.72
C ALA A 262 19.71 14.42 -6.84
N LYS A 263 20.11 13.31 -6.24
CA LYS A 263 21.29 13.14 -5.40
C LYS A 263 22.02 11.85 -5.83
N PRO A 264 23.31 11.70 -5.51
CA PRO A 264 24.02 10.44 -5.72
C PRO A 264 23.33 9.28 -4.98
N VAL A 265 23.22 8.14 -5.66
CA VAL A 265 22.57 6.91 -5.20
C VAL A 265 23.44 5.70 -5.50
N GLU A 266 23.42 4.69 -4.66
CA GLU A 266 23.92 3.35 -4.93
C GLU A 266 22.78 2.50 -5.48
N ILE A 267 22.89 1.99 -6.70
CA ILE A 267 21.82 1.21 -7.34
C ILE A 267 22.15 -0.27 -7.23
N HIS A 268 21.27 -1.06 -6.62
CA HIS A 268 21.47 -2.49 -6.38
C HIS A 268 20.65 -3.36 -7.33
N SER A 269 19.48 -2.89 -7.77
CA SER A 269 18.72 -3.59 -8.81
C SER A 269 17.90 -2.63 -9.66
N ILE A 270 17.53 -3.14 -10.84
CA ILE A 270 16.63 -2.49 -11.78
C ILE A 270 15.56 -3.50 -12.16
N ASP A 271 14.29 -3.16 -12.00
CA ASP A 271 13.19 -3.92 -12.55
C ASP A 271 12.75 -3.28 -13.87
N ILE A 272 12.78 -4.07 -14.95
CA ILE A 272 12.38 -3.63 -16.29
C ILE A 272 11.14 -4.38 -16.73
N TYR A 273 10.09 -3.62 -17.07
CA TYR A 273 8.91 -4.12 -17.74
C TYR A 273 9.10 -3.99 -19.25
N ASN A 274 9.73 -5.02 -19.82
CA ASN A 274 10.17 -5.06 -21.21
C ASN A 274 9.00 -5.05 -22.20
N GLY A 275 9.10 -4.42 -23.36
CA GLY A 275 8.04 -4.39 -24.37
C GLY A 275 6.81 -3.55 -23.94
N TYR A 276 5.78 -3.52 -24.79
CA TYR A 276 4.58 -2.74 -24.51
C TYR A 276 3.57 -3.56 -23.69
N GLN A 277 3.61 -3.40 -22.36
CA GLN A 277 2.86 -4.20 -21.40
C GLN A 277 1.34 -3.95 -21.38
N LYS A 278 0.84 -2.99 -22.18
CA LYS A 278 -0.59 -2.74 -22.33
C LYS A 278 -1.38 -4.04 -22.55
N PRO A 279 -2.49 -4.25 -21.80
CA PRO A 279 -3.30 -5.45 -21.92
C PRO A 279 -3.76 -5.73 -23.35
N ALA A 280 -3.70 -7.00 -23.74
CA ALA A 280 -4.18 -7.43 -25.05
C ALA A 280 -5.70 -7.25 -25.15
N THR A 281 -6.16 -6.97 -26.37
CA THR A 281 -7.56 -6.99 -26.76
C THR A 281 -7.79 -8.14 -27.73
N SER A 282 -9.05 -8.45 -28.04
CA SER A 282 -9.39 -9.42 -29.08
C SER A 282 -8.85 -9.09 -30.48
N LYS A 283 -8.43 -7.83 -30.71
CA LYS A 283 -7.96 -7.35 -32.02
C LYS A 283 -6.45 -7.17 -32.10
N ARG A 284 -5.79 -6.89 -30.98
CA ARG A 284 -4.37 -6.52 -30.94
C ARG A 284 -3.78 -6.81 -29.58
N ASP A 285 -2.59 -7.39 -29.58
CA ASP A 285 -1.74 -7.57 -28.41
C ASP A 285 -0.50 -6.68 -28.56
N PRO A 286 -0.44 -5.51 -27.89
CA PRO A 286 0.66 -4.57 -28.01
C PRO A 286 2.03 -5.20 -27.74
N PHE A 287 2.12 -6.18 -26.85
CA PHE A 287 3.38 -6.84 -26.54
C PHE A 287 3.90 -7.70 -27.69
N LYS A 288 3.00 -8.38 -28.43
CA LYS A 288 3.39 -9.27 -29.54
C LYS A 288 3.64 -8.53 -30.85
N VAL A 289 3.05 -7.35 -31.02
CA VAL A 289 3.13 -6.58 -32.27
C VAL A 289 4.25 -5.56 -32.26
N ASN A 290 4.79 -5.16 -31.10
CA ASN A 290 5.95 -4.27 -31.04
C ASN A 290 7.20 -5.08 -30.72
N GLN A 291 8.37 -4.48 -30.98
CA GLN A 291 9.64 -5.09 -30.56
C GLN A 291 9.87 -4.88 -29.07
N SER A 292 10.56 -5.83 -28.44
CA SER A 292 10.99 -5.75 -27.05
C SER A 292 12.51 -5.82 -26.98
N VAL A 293 13.11 -5.39 -25.87
CA VAL A 293 14.56 -5.42 -25.70
C VAL A 293 15.00 -6.86 -25.50
N ALA A 294 16.00 -7.31 -26.25
CA ALA A 294 16.64 -8.61 -26.06
C ALA A 294 17.95 -8.51 -25.29
N LYS A 295 18.70 -7.41 -25.50
CA LYS A 295 19.95 -7.15 -24.80
C LYS A 295 20.12 -5.67 -24.53
N LEU A 296 20.47 -5.33 -23.30
CA LEU A 296 20.66 -3.97 -22.84
C LEU A 296 22.08 -3.78 -22.31
N ARG A 297 22.73 -2.69 -22.70
CA ARG A 297 23.93 -2.19 -22.01
C ARG A 297 23.52 -1.16 -20.98
N ILE A 298 24.01 -1.33 -19.77
CA ILE A 298 23.81 -0.41 -18.67
C ILE A 298 25.15 0.25 -18.36
N THR A 299 25.21 1.57 -18.53
CA THR A 299 26.41 2.38 -18.28
C THR A 299 26.19 3.32 -17.11
N SER A 300 27.15 3.33 -16.19
CA SER A 300 27.18 4.22 -15.03
C SER A 300 28.64 4.58 -14.72
N ASN A 301 28.93 5.87 -14.49
CA ASN A 301 30.29 6.39 -14.24
C ASN A 301 31.34 5.88 -15.25
N GLY A 302 30.98 5.76 -16.53
CA GLY A 302 31.87 5.27 -17.59
C GLY A 302 32.14 3.77 -17.59
N LYS A 303 31.58 3.00 -16.64
CA LYS A 303 31.60 1.52 -16.66
C LYS A 303 30.32 0.99 -17.29
N SER A 304 30.44 -0.07 -18.08
CA SER A 304 29.31 -0.70 -18.80
C SER A 304 29.20 -2.18 -18.48
N THR A 305 27.97 -2.66 -18.33
CA THR A 305 27.62 -4.09 -18.23
C THR A 305 26.53 -4.41 -19.25
N GLU A 306 26.46 -5.65 -19.72
CA GLU A 306 25.44 -6.06 -20.70
C GLU A 306 24.56 -7.16 -20.11
N HIS A 307 23.25 -7.05 -20.33
CA HIS A 307 22.23 -7.88 -19.71
C HIS A 307 21.26 -8.37 -20.78
N SER A 308 21.00 -9.68 -20.79
CA SER A 308 19.97 -10.26 -21.66
C SER A 308 18.61 -10.16 -20.97
N ILE A 309 17.59 -9.75 -21.72
CA ILE A 309 16.22 -9.58 -21.25
C ILE A 309 15.34 -10.57 -22.02
N LYS A 310 14.45 -11.26 -21.33
CA LYS A 310 13.54 -12.24 -21.94
C LYS A 310 12.39 -11.53 -22.64
N ASP A 311 11.85 -12.19 -23.67
CA ASP A 311 10.64 -11.75 -24.35
C ASP A 311 9.38 -12.21 -23.59
N GLU A 312 9.18 -11.70 -22.37
CA GLU A 312 8.05 -12.04 -21.52
C GLU A 312 7.44 -10.82 -20.82
N ARG A 313 6.17 -10.96 -20.43
CA ARG A 313 5.43 -9.94 -19.69
C ARG A 313 5.81 -9.93 -18.21
N GLY A 314 5.70 -8.76 -17.58
CA GLY A 314 6.02 -8.56 -16.16
C GLY A 314 7.43 -8.03 -15.91
N ALA A 315 7.75 -7.83 -14.64
CA ALA A 315 9.03 -7.29 -14.20
C ALA A 315 10.16 -8.31 -14.40
N GLN A 316 11.29 -7.83 -14.91
CA GLN A 316 12.54 -8.60 -14.97
C GLN A 316 13.64 -7.85 -14.22
N THR A 317 14.18 -8.48 -13.18
CA THR A 317 15.18 -7.87 -12.28
C THR A 317 16.60 -8.07 -12.78
N ILE A 318 17.33 -6.97 -12.93
CA ILE A 318 18.78 -6.93 -13.16
C ILE A 318 19.46 -6.53 -11.85
N LYS A 319 20.39 -7.34 -11.37
CA LYS A 319 21.20 -7.01 -10.19
C LYS A 319 22.44 -6.22 -10.57
N LEU A 320 22.74 -5.18 -9.81
CA LEU A 320 23.91 -4.31 -9.94
C LEU A 320 24.76 -4.38 -8.68
N ASP A 321 25.98 -3.85 -8.77
CA ASP A 321 27.00 -3.93 -7.71
C ASP A 321 26.84 -2.90 -6.58
N GLY A 322 25.87 -1.99 -6.67
CA GLY A 322 25.69 -0.91 -5.69
C GLY A 322 26.64 0.27 -5.90
N SER A 323 27.30 0.42 -7.05
CA SER A 323 28.17 1.57 -7.31
C SER A 323 27.39 2.89 -7.21
N THR A 324 27.93 3.86 -6.45
CA THR A 324 27.37 5.21 -6.33
C THR A 324 27.34 5.92 -7.69
N THR A 325 26.20 6.47 -8.09
CA THR A 325 26.03 7.24 -9.32
C THR A 325 24.94 8.31 -9.16
N SER A 326 24.94 9.33 -10.03
CA SER A 326 23.80 10.24 -10.20
C SER A 326 23.11 10.08 -11.55
N LEU A 327 23.60 9.17 -12.39
CA LEU A 327 23.15 8.98 -13.76
C LEU A 327 23.40 7.54 -14.22
N ILE A 328 22.39 6.95 -14.85
CA ILE A 328 22.51 5.63 -15.47
C ILE A 328 21.92 5.69 -16.88
N LYS A 329 22.63 5.09 -17.84
CA LYS A 329 22.22 5.05 -19.24
C LYS A 329 21.99 3.62 -19.68
N PHE A 330 20.85 3.39 -20.31
CA PHE A 330 20.44 2.15 -20.94
C PHE A 330 20.62 2.30 -22.44
N GLU A 331 21.35 1.41 -23.09
CA GLU A 331 21.50 1.35 -24.55
C GLU A 331 21.02 -0.02 -25.03
N ILE A 332 20.09 -0.04 -25.99
CA ILE A 332 19.55 -1.27 -26.58
C ILE A 332 20.59 -1.83 -27.55
N LEU A 333 21.13 -3.00 -27.25
CA LEU A 333 22.11 -3.68 -28.10
C LEU A 333 21.49 -4.68 -29.07
N ALA A 334 20.32 -5.21 -28.71
CA ALA A 334 19.55 -6.12 -29.53
C ALA A 334 18.08 -6.11 -29.09
N VAL A 335 17.20 -6.49 -30.00
CA VAL A 335 15.75 -6.56 -29.80
C VAL A 335 15.24 -7.96 -30.12
N HIS A 336 14.13 -8.35 -29.50
CA HIS A 336 13.31 -9.47 -29.95
C HIS A 336 12.43 -8.97 -31.08
N GLU A 337 12.72 -9.43 -32.29
CA GLU A 337 12.04 -8.96 -33.49
C GLU A 337 10.57 -9.42 -33.51
N SER A 338 9.68 -8.47 -33.77
CA SER A 338 8.27 -8.72 -34.04
C SER A 338 8.02 -8.62 -35.55
N LYS A 339 7.01 -9.35 -36.05
CA LYS A 339 6.55 -9.21 -37.45
C LYS A 339 5.60 -8.03 -37.66
N GLY A 340 5.24 -7.31 -36.60
CA GLY A 340 4.29 -6.20 -36.61
C GLY A 340 4.99 -4.86 -36.82
N ASP A 341 4.92 -4.03 -35.78
CA ASP A 341 5.55 -2.73 -35.68
C ASP A 341 7.05 -2.88 -35.39
N PRO A 342 7.91 -2.09 -36.05
CA PRO A 342 9.36 -2.14 -35.87
C PRO A 342 9.83 -1.33 -34.65
N ASP A 343 8.94 -0.72 -33.88
CA ASP A 343 9.37 0.14 -32.79
C ASP A 343 9.63 -0.68 -31.51
N CYS A 344 10.77 -0.43 -30.86
CA CYS A 344 11.10 -1.05 -29.58
C CYS A 344 10.46 -0.31 -28.40
N CYS A 345 9.90 -1.08 -27.46
CA CYS A 345 9.13 -0.56 -26.33
C CYS A 345 9.74 -0.94 -24.98
N ILE A 346 9.65 -0.03 -24.01
CA ILE A 346 9.81 -0.31 -22.58
C ILE A 346 8.64 0.35 -21.85
N SER A 347 7.91 -0.43 -21.05
CA SER A 347 6.72 0.07 -20.36
C SER A 347 7.03 0.76 -19.03
N GLU A 348 7.94 0.20 -18.23
CA GLU A 348 8.23 0.72 -16.89
C GLU A 348 9.64 0.32 -16.48
N VAL A 349 10.32 1.19 -15.72
CA VAL A 349 11.63 0.94 -15.13
C VAL A 349 11.61 1.40 -13.68
N GLU A 350 11.92 0.50 -12.76
CA GLU A 350 12.09 0.81 -11.35
C GLU A 350 13.53 0.59 -10.91
N PHE A 351 14.07 1.50 -10.10
CA PHE A 351 15.41 1.41 -9.55
C PHE A 351 15.31 1.15 -8.06
N THR A 352 16.03 0.15 -7.56
CA THR A 352 16.09 -0.16 -6.13
C THR A 352 17.54 0.01 -5.68
N GLY A 353 17.76 0.90 -4.72
CA GLY A 353 19.07 1.32 -4.27
C GLY A 353 19.05 2.06 -2.94
N ARG A 354 20.05 2.90 -2.69
CA ARG A 354 20.06 3.82 -1.56
C ARG A 354 20.69 5.15 -1.92
N LEU A 355 20.43 6.20 -1.16
CA LEU A 355 21.21 7.42 -1.18
C LEU A 355 22.65 7.09 -0.79
N ALA A 356 23.60 7.60 -1.57
CA ALA A 356 24.99 7.47 -1.23
C ALA A 356 25.32 8.37 -0.01
N PRO A 357 26.34 7.99 0.79
CA PRO A 357 26.79 8.75 1.97
C PRO A 357 27.12 10.22 1.71
#